data_AF-A0A938UYL8-F1
#
_entry.id   AF-A0A938UYL8-F1
#
_cell.length_a   1.000
_cell.length_b   1.000
_cell.length_c   1.000
_cell.angle_alpha   90.00
_cell.angle_beta   90.00
_cell.angle_gamma   90.00
#
_symmetry.space_group_name_H-M   'P 1'
#
loop_
_entity.id
_entity.type
_entity.pdbx_description
1 polymer ?
#
loop_
_entity_poly.entity_id
_entity_poly.type
_entity_poly.pdbx_seq_one_letter_code
_entity_poly.pdbx_strand_id
1 'polypeptide(L)'
;MDQNLRQFYFFSDFLNRKVYLPSGKKAGKVVDLVAERGDPYPMILGMMIQSKGKKFFLSWEKMLQIEPQITLSEEDLLDLANSLALKDAVLLRDEVMDKQIVDTYGAKVVRVNDLHFLKVESRLRLVHVDVGFRGLMRRVGWERPTDRVLEWLFSYKLPNQFISWKYVQLLSGSDLLHLSVSQKKLSHLHPADLADIIEDLSGRERSAIFHALDPETAAETLEEIDPKIQKALIETIPVEKASDIVEEMG
;
A
#
# COMPACT_ATOMS: atom_id res chain seq x y z
N MET A 1 -9.93 23.39 26.98
CA MET A 1 -9.34 23.84 25.70
C MET A 1 -9.28 22.61 24.81
N ASP A 2 -10.32 22.40 24.00
CA ASP A 2 -10.36 21.30 23.04
C ASP A 2 -9.28 21.52 21.99
N GLN A 3 -8.15 20.84 22.18
CA GLN A 3 -7.26 20.61 21.05
C GLN A 3 -8.02 19.66 20.12
N ASN A 4 -8.43 20.15 18.96
CA ASN A 4 -8.89 19.31 17.85
C ASN A 4 -7.78 18.30 17.54
N LEU A 5 -7.79 17.16 18.22
CA LEU A 5 -6.84 16.08 18.00
C LEU A 5 -7.12 15.55 16.61
N ARG A 6 -6.19 15.78 15.69
CA ARG A 6 -6.23 15.22 14.35
C ARG A 6 -6.40 13.70 14.47
N GLN A 7 -7.52 13.18 14.01
CA GLN A 7 -7.84 11.75 14.07
C GLN A 7 -7.24 10.98 12.89
N PHE A 8 -6.97 11.68 11.79
CA PHE A 8 -6.52 11.09 10.53
C PHE A 8 -5.13 11.58 10.14
N TYR A 9 -4.24 10.66 9.80
CA TYR A 9 -2.86 10.95 9.42
C TYR A 9 -2.52 10.30 8.09
N PHE A 10 -1.65 10.94 7.30
CA PHE A 10 -1.07 10.34 6.12
C PHE A 10 0.31 9.77 6.41
N PHE A 11 0.74 8.77 5.65
CA PHE A 11 2.09 8.24 5.73
C PHE A 11 3.14 9.29 5.37
N SER A 12 2.85 10.10 4.35
CA SER A 12 3.65 11.27 4.01
C SER A 12 3.88 12.25 5.17
N ASP A 13 2.95 12.32 6.14
CA ASP A 13 3.09 13.21 7.31
C ASP A 13 4.21 12.76 8.25
N PHE A 14 4.59 11.48 8.23
CA PHE A 14 5.64 10.95 9.10
C PHE A 14 7.01 10.96 8.44
N LEU A 15 7.09 10.68 7.14
CA LEU A 15 8.36 10.57 6.43
C LEU A 15 9.24 11.81 6.60
N ASN A 16 10.51 11.60 6.92
CA ASN A 16 11.51 12.63 7.18
C ASN A 16 11.22 13.57 8.36
N ARG A 17 10.12 13.38 9.13
CA ARG A 17 9.93 14.15 10.38
C ARG A 17 11.06 13.85 11.35
N LYS A 18 11.51 14.93 12.01
CA LYS A 18 12.54 14.86 13.04
C LYS A 18 11.94 14.22 14.29
N VAL A 19 12.71 13.33 14.89
CA VAL A 19 12.39 12.69 16.17
C VAL A 19 13.30 13.27 17.24
N TYR A 20 12.74 13.57 18.41
CA TYR A 20 13.43 14.19 19.53
C TYR A 20 13.39 13.30 20.77
N LEU A 21 14.42 13.41 21.59
CA LEU A 21 14.46 12.86 22.94
C LEU A 21 13.63 13.74 23.89
N PRO A 22 13.26 13.26 25.09
CA PRO A 22 12.63 14.07 26.13
C PRO A 22 13.41 15.36 26.43
N SER A 23 14.74 15.32 26.37
CA SER A 23 15.64 16.47 26.55
C SER A 23 15.56 17.53 25.43
N GLY A 24 14.79 17.30 24.36
CA GLY A 24 14.68 18.19 23.20
C GLY A 24 15.82 18.03 22.18
N LYS A 25 16.81 17.18 22.46
CA LYS A 25 17.88 16.86 21.51
C LYS A 25 17.31 16.03 20.35
N LYS A 26 17.78 16.32 19.13
CA LYS A 26 17.41 15.54 17.94
C LYS A 26 17.96 14.12 18.04
N ALA A 27 17.06 13.15 18.03
CA ALA A 27 17.35 11.72 18.04
C ALA A 27 17.63 11.21 16.61
N GLY A 28 16.82 11.62 15.64
CA GLY A 28 16.93 11.14 14.25
C GLY A 28 15.84 11.68 13.34
N LYS A 29 15.51 10.92 12.30
CA LYS A 29 14.37 11.15 11.42
C LYS A 29 13.62 9.86 11.12
N VAL A 30 12.31 9.93 10.95
CA VAL A 30 11.50 8.79 10.49
C VAL A 30 11.85 8.48 9.04
N VAL A 31 12.11 7.21 8.74
CA VAL A 31 12.34 6.74 7.37
C VAL A 31 11.30 5.74 6.90
N ASP A 32 10.58 5.10 7.82
CA ASP A 32 9.47 4.19 7.55
C ASP A 32 8.54 4.05 8.77
N LEU A 33 7.32 3.58 8.56
CA LEU A 33 6.42 3.04 9.60
C LEU A 33 6.33 1.52 9.44
N VAL A 34 6.17 0.82 10.56
CA VAL A 34 6.04 -0.64 10.58
C VAL A 34 4.63 -1.00 11.01
N ALA A 35 3.93 -1.78 10.19
CA ALA A 35 2.61 -2.31 10.50
C ALA A 35 2.67 -3.81 10.84
N GLU A 36 1.68 -4.29 11.58
CA GLU A 36 1.46 -5.74 11.74
C GLU A 36 1.05 -6.37 10.41
N ARG A 37 1.50 -7.61 10.15
CA ARG A 37 1.05 -8.40 9.01
C ARG A 37 -0.25 -9.12 9.41
N GLY A 38 -1.41 -8.55 9.09
CA GLY A 38 -2.71 -9.12 9.44
C GLY A 38 -3.91 -8.26 9.01
N ASP A 39 -5.11 -8.84 9.05
CA ASP A 39 -6.34 -8.24 8.52
C ASP A 39 -7.34 -7.81 9.60
N PRO A 40 -8.30 -6.90 9.30
CA PRO A 40 -8.42 -6.09 8.08
C PRO A 40 -7.92 -4.64 8.24
N TYR A 41 -7.45 -4.25 9.43
CA TYR A 41 -6.97 -2.88 9.71
C TYR A 41 -5.68 -2.93 10.54
N PRO A 42 -4.53 -3.14 9.86
CA PRO A 42 -3.23 -3.31 10.50
C PRO A 42 -2.92 -2.18 11.48
N MET A 43 -2.54 -2.55 12.69
CA MET A 43 -1.96 -1.65 13.67
C MET A 43 -0.52 -1.29 13.33
N ILE A 44 -0.16 -0.01 13.52
CA ILE A 44 1.23 0.43 13.45
C ILE A 44 1.95 -0.01 14.72
N LEU A 45 2.93 -0.90 14.54
CA LEU A 45 3.79 -1.44 15.59
C LEU A 45 4.86 -0.43 16.02
N GLY A 46 5.27 0.45 15.11
CA GLY A 46 6.35 1.39 15.39
C GLY A 46 6.88 2.13 14.17
N MET A 47 8.08 2.69 14.31
CA MET A 47 8.77 3.49 13.30
C MET A 47 10.19 3.01 13.08
N MET A 48 10.64 3.06 11.83
CA MET A 48 12.06 3.01 11.51
C MET A 48 12.65 4.41 11.59
N ILE A 49 13.62 4.61 12.48
CA ILE A 49 14.32 5.88 12.68
C ILE A 49 15.74 5.76 12.14
N GLN A 50 16.17 6.73 11.35
CA GLN A 50 17.56 6.87 10.91
C GLN A 50 18.30 7.90 11.78
N SER A 51 19.42 7.48 12.37
CA SER A 51 20.32 8.34 13.13
C SER A 51 21.78 7.99 12.82
N LYS A 52 22.59 9.01 12.50
CA LYS A 52 24.02 8.87 12.14
C LYS A 52 24.28 7.75 11.10
N GLY A 53 23.40 7.63 10.10
CA GLY A 53 23.50 6.62 9.04
C GLY A 53 22.95 5.23 9.40
N LYS A 54 22.71 4.92 10.68
CA LYS A 54 22.13 3.66 11.13
C LYS A 54 20.60 3.74 11.22
N LYS A 55 19.91 2.64 10.91
CA LYS A 55 18.45 2.50 11.07
C LYS A 55 18.15 1.72 12.35
N PHE A 56 17.15 2.16 13.10
CA PHE A 56 16.68 1.55 14.34
C PHE A 56 15.17 1.38 14.26
N PHE A 57 14.66 0.22 14.68
CA PHE A 57 13.24 0.03 14.89
C PHE A 57 12.88 0.50 16.31
N LEU A 58 11.88 1.38 16.41
CA LEU A 58 11.33 1.85 17.68
C LEU A 58 9.86 1.42 17.78
N SER A 59 9.52 0.70 18.85
CA SER A 59 8.14 0.35 19.16
C SER A 59 7.29 1.60 19.38
N TRP A 60 6.03 1.55 18.98
CA TRP A 60 5.05 2.63 19.16
C TRP A 60 4.90 3.05 20.63
N GLU A 61 5.04 2.10 21.55
CA GLU A 61 4.93 2.34 23.01
C GLU A 61 6.01 3.27 23.56
N LYS A 62 7.10 3.44 22.81
CA LYS A 62 8.20 4.34 23.15
C LYS A 62 7.98 5.76 22.65
N MET A 63 6.83 6.06 22.04
CA MET A 63 6.47 7.40 21.59
C MET A 63 5.64 8.11 22.65
N LEU A 64 6.19 9.18 23.22
CA LEU A 64 5.48 10.02 24.19
C LEU A 64 4.40 10.86 23.48
N GLN A 65 4.74 11.42 22.33
CA GLN A 65 3.83 12.22 21.51
C GLN A 65 4.27 12.21 20.05
N ILE A 66 3.30 12.37 19.13
CA ILE A 66 3.54 12.49 17.69
C ILE A 66 3.21 13.88 17.15
N GLU A 67 2.61 14.76 17.95
CA GLU A 67 2.29 16.15 17.61
C GLU A 67 2.59 17.07 18.81
N PRO A 68 3.07 18.31 18.59
CA PRO A 68 3.44 18.91 17.29
C PRO A 68 4.75 18.34 16.72
N GLN A 69 5.55 17.65 17.53
CA GLN A 69 6.77 16.96 17.15
C GLN A 69 6.77 15.53 17.68
N ILE A 70 7.53 14.65 17.04
CA ILE A 70 7.66 13.27 17.50
C ILE A 70 8.70 13.24 18.63
N THR A 71 8.25 12.93 19.85
CA THR A 71 9.11 12.82 21.04
C THR A 71 9.07 11.40 21.59
N LEU A 72 10.24 10.85 21.91
CA LEU A 72 10.38 9.51 22.51
C LEU A 72 10.16 9.56 24.03
N SER A 73 9.94 8.40 24.64
CA SER A 73 9.77 8.25 26.09
C SER A 73 11.08 8.18 26.87
N GLU A 74 12.17 7.75 26.21
CA GLU A 74 13.48 7.52 26.85
C GLU A 74 14.59 8.33 26.16
N GLU A 75 15.74 8.46 26.84
CA GLU A 75 16.86 9.28 26.39
C GLU A 75 17.82 8.55 25.43
N ASP A 76 17.90 7.22 25.48
CA ASP A 76 18.85 6.45 24.68
C ASP A 76 18.19 5.59 23.61
N LEU A 77 18.50 5.91 22.34
CA LEU A 77 17.98 5.20 21.16
C LEU A 77 18.42 3.73 21.07
N LEU A 78 19.56 3.39 21.66
CA LEU A 78 20.10 2.03 21.62
C LEU A 78 19.32 1.11 22.56
N ASP A 79 18.91 1.61 23.72
CA ASP A 79 18.08 0.87 24.68
C ASP A 79 16.65 0.67 24.16
N LEU A 80 16.22 1.60 23.30
CA LEU A 80 14.92 1.57 22.63
C LEU A 80 14.88 0.68 21.37
N ALA A 81 16.03 0.25 20.86
CA ALA A 81 16.12 -0.51 19.62
C ALA A 81 15.74 -1.97 19.85
N ASN A 82 14.48 -2.31 19.57
CA ASN A 82 14.00 -3.69 19.67
C ASN A 82 14.33 -4.50 18.40
N SER A 83 14.56 -5.81 18.58
CA SER A 83 14.59 -6.72 17.43
C SER A 83 13.17 -6.89 16.89
N LEU A 84 12.92 -6.38 15.68
CA LEU A 84 11.67 -6.63 14.98
C LEU A 84 11.72 -8.03 14.35
N ALA A 85 10.77 -8.90 14.70
CA ALA A 85 10.54 -10.12 13.94
C ALA A 85 9.88 -9.75 12.61
N LEU A 86 10.71 -9.54 11.57
CA LEU A 86 10.26 -9.12 10.22
C LEU A 86 9.25 -10.08 9.56
N LYS A 87 9.05 -11.29 10.11
CA LYS A 87 8.09 -12.26 9.56
C LYS A 87 6.64 -11.82 9.75
N ASP A 88 6.33 -11.11 10.83
CA ASP A 88 4.96 -10.70 11.19
C ASP A 88 4.74 -9.19 11.05
N ALA A 89 5.67 -8.51 10.36
CA ALA A 89 5.68 -7.07 10.20
C ALA A 89 5.84 -6.68 8.74
N VAL A 90 5.28 -5.53 8.38
CA VAL A 90 5.35 -4.94 7.04
C VAL A 90 5.96 -3.55 7.13
N LEU A 91 7.05 -3.32 6.40
CA LEU A 91 7.65 -2.00 6.21
C LEU A 91 6.84 -1.23 5.18
N LEU A 92 6.07 -0.24 5.60
CA LEU A 92 5.08 0.39 4.72
C LEU A 92 5.72 1.12 3.54
N ARG A 93 6.88 1.76 3.71
CA ARG A 93 7.60 2.40 2.59
C ARG A 93 8.14 1.39 1.61
N ASP A 94 8.75 0.33 2.12
CA ASP A 94 9.54 -0.60 1.30
C ASP A 94 8.63 -1.64 0.63
N GLU A 95 7.55 -2.05 1.29
CA GLU A 95 6.66 -3.15 0.89
C GLU A 95 5.26 -2.71 0.42
N VAL A 96 4.79 -1.48 0.69
CA VAL A 96 3.42 -1.06 0.37
C VAL A 96 3.36 0.18 -0.51
N MET A 97 4.06 1.24 -0.12
CA MET A 97 4.16 2.46 -0.90
C MET A 97 4.75 2.15 -2.27
N ASP A 98 4.28 2.85 -3.29
CA ASP A 98 4.83 2.72 -4.64
C ASP A 98 4.67 1.29 -5.23
N LYS A 99 3.85 0.42 -4.60
CA LYS A 99 3.47 -0.89 -5.14
C LYS A 99 2.17 -0.81 -5.92
N GLN A 100 1.97 -1.80 -6.76
CA GLN A 100 0.68 -2.06 -7.40
C GLN A 100 -0.20 -2.88 -6.46
N ILE A 101 -1.46 -2.50 -6.37
CA ILE A 101 -2.49 -3.19 -5.61
C ILE A 101 -3.69 -3.46 -6.52
N VAL A 102 -4.39 -4.55 -6.26
CA VAL A 102 -5.70 -4.80 -6.88
C VAL A 102 -6.78 -4.19 -6.00
N ASP A 103 -7.57 -3.29 -6.56
CA ASP A 103 -8.82 -2.84 -5.95
C ASP A 103 -9.91 -3.87 -6.24
N THR A 104 -10.27 -4.69 -5.26
CA THR A 104 -11.32 -5.69 -5.48
C THR A 104 -12.72 -5.11 -5.65
N TYR A 105 -12.94 -3.84 -5.30
CA TYR A 105 -14.25 -3.19 -5.45
C TYR A 105 -14.38 -2.50 -6.80
N GLY A 106 -13.30 -1.90 -7.30
CA GLY A 106 -13.24 -1.20 -8.58
C GLY A 106 -12.62 -2.00 -9.71
N ALA A 107 -12.24 -3.25 -9.45
CA ALA A 107 -11.69 -4.20 -10.41
C ALA A 107 -10.59 -3.60 -11.30
N LYS A 108 -9.59 -3.00 -10.66
CA LYS A 108 -8.47 -2.35 -11.36
C LYS A 108 -7.17 -2.47 -10.57
N VAL A 109 -6.06 -2.44 -11.30
CA VAL A 109 -4.74 -2.34 -10.67
C VAL A 109 -4.40 -0.86 -10.51
N VAL A 110 -4.03 -0.49 -9.29
CA VAL A 110 -3.68 0.89 -8.99
C VAL A 110 -2.41 0.95 -8.18
N ARG A 111 -1.69 2.07 -8.31
CA ARG A 111 -0.46 2.31 -7.56
C ARG A 111 -0.77 2.99 -6.24
N VAL A 112 -0.15 2.50 -5.17
CA VAL A 112 -0.19 3.13 -3.84
C VAL A 112 0.58 4.45 -3.89
N ASN A 113 -0.13 5.57 -3.80
CA ASN A 113 0.47 6.90 -3.73
C ASN A 113 0.66 7.37 -2.30
N ASP A 114 -0.20 6.99 -1.37
CA ASP A 114 -0.05 7.28 0.05
C ASP A 114 -0.88 6.30 0.89
N LEU A 115 -0.71 6.36 2.21
CA LEU A 115 -1.50 5.57 3.15
C LEU A 115 -2.19 6.47 4.16
N HIS A 116 -3.38 6.08 4.58
CA HIS A 116 -4.23 6.85 5.47
C HIS A 116 -4.52 6.07 6.75
N PHE A 117 -4.21 6.69 7.88
CA PHE A 117 -4.32 6.10 9.20
C PHE A 117 -5.41 6.77 10.03
N LEU A 118 -6.12 5.97 10.81
CA LEU A 118 -7.01 6.42 11.87
C LEU A 118 -6.31 6.24 13.23
N LYS A 119 -6.34 7.27 14.05
CA LYS A 119 -5.85 7.22 15.43
C LYS A 119 -6.96 6.74 16.37
N VAL A 120 -6.75 5.59 17.01
CA VAL A 120 -7.65 4.98 18.00
C VAL A 120 -6.84 4.73 19.27
N GLU A 121 -7.28 5.26 20.42
CA GLU A 121 -6.64 5.03 21.73
C GLU A 121 -5.11 5.24 21.72
N SER A 122 -4.66 6.30 21.04
CA SER A 122 -3.24 6.66 20.87
C SER A 122 -2.41 5.75 19.94
N ARG A 123 -3.02 4.76 19.28
CA ARG A 123 -2.37 3.95 18.23
C ARG A 123 -2.90 4.32 16.85
N LEU A 124 -2.10 4.08 15.82
CA LEU A 124 -2.52 4.25 14.43
C LEU A 124 -2.95 2.90 13.84
N ARG A 125 -4.06 2.93 13.10
CA ARG A 125 -4.53 1.81 12.28
C ARG A 125 -4.58 2.22 10.82
N LEU A 126 -4.06 1.38 9.94
CA LEU A 126 -4.15 1.55 8.50
C LEU A 126 -5.57 1.25 8.03
N VAL A 127 -6.24 2.27 7.50
CA VAL A 127 -7.66 2.18 7.13
C VAL A 127 -7.91 2.37 5.64
N HIS A 128 -7.08 3.17 4.96
CA HIS A 128 -7.17 3.35 3.52
C HIS A 128 -5.81 3.43 2.84
N VAL A 129 -5.81 3.06 1.56
CA VAL A 129 -4.78 3.40 0.59
C VAL A 129 -5.27 4.59 -0.24
N ASP A 130 -4.39 5.57 -0.44
CA ASP A 130 -4.59 6.66 -1.40
C ASP A 130 -3.94 6.29 -2.74
N VAL A 131 -4.74 6.30 -3.79
CA VAL A 131 -4.30 6.03 -5.18
C VAL A 131 -4.43 7.25 -6.08
N GLY A 132 -4.88 8.38 -5.54
CA GLY A 132 -5.14 9.60 -6.28
C GLY A 132 -3.89 10.44 -6.54
N PHE A 133 -3.98 11.31 -7.55
CA PHE A 133 -2.94 12.29 -7.88
C PHE A 133 -2.64 13.25 -6.72
N ARG A 134 -3.63 13.54 -5.87
CA ARG A 134 -3.46 14.36 -4.67
C ARG A 134 -2.45 13.75 -3.69
N GLY A 135 -2.45 12.43 -3.51
CA GLY A 135 -1.44 11.74 -2.70
C GLY A 135 -0.03 11.91 -3.23
N LEU A 136 0.14 11.89 -4.56
CA LEU A 136 1.41 12.18 -5.21
C LEU A 136 1.87 13.63 -4.94
N MET A 137 0.95 14.61 -5.04
CA MET A 137 1.27 16.01 -4.77
C MET A 137 1.66 16.24 -3.29
N ARG A 138 1.01 15.55 -2.36
CA ARG A 138 1.36 15.59 -0.93
C ARG A 138 2.76 15.06 -0.67
N ARG A 139 3.18 13.99 -1.34
CA ARG A 139 4.54 13.42 -1.22
C ARG A 139 5.65 14.35 -1.66
N VAL A 140 5.44 15.10 -2.75
CA VAL A 140 6.44 16.06 -3.26
C VAL A 140 6.36 17.43 -2.58
N GLY A 141 5.45 17.60 -1.62
CA GLY A 141 5.25 18.84 -0.87
C GLY A 141 4.47 19.92 -1.64
N TRP A 142 3.76 19.55 -2.70
CA TRP A 142 3.06 20.48 -3.60
C TRP A 142 1.54 20.51 -3.40
N GLU A 143 0.97 19.78 -2.45
CA GLU A 143 -0.49 19.77 -2.23
C GLU A 143 -1.09 21.19 -2.09
N ARG A 144 -0.53 22.04 -1.23
CA ARG A 144 -1.03 23.40 -1.01
C ARG A 144 -0.90 24.33 -2.24
N PRO A 145 0.25 24.39 -2.93
CA PRO A 145 0.35 25.19 -4.15
C PRO A 145 -0.55 24.66 -5.27
N THR A 146 -0.68 23.34 -5.44
CA THR A 146 -1.57 22.77 -6.48
C THR A 146 -3.03 23.06 -6.18
N ASP A 147 -3.46 22.87 -4.93
CA ASP A 147 -4.83 23.18 -4.51
C ASP A 147 -5.15 24.66 -4.72
N ARG A 148 -4.24 25.57 -4.36
CA ARG A 148 -4.41 27.01 -4.58
C ARG A 148 -4.49 27.40 -6.05
N VAL A 149 -3.66 26.81 -6.91
CA VAL A 149 -3.65 27.11 -8.35
C VAL A 149 -4.92 26.60 -9.01
N LEU A 150 -5.36 25.38 -8.69
CA LEU A 150 -6.58 24.79 -9.25
C LEU A 150 -7.85 25.49 -8.74
N GLU A 151 -7.87 25.88 -7.46
CA GLU A 151 -8.97 26.67 -6.92
C GLU A 151 -9.03 28.07 -7.55
N TRP A 152 -7.87 28.72 -7.77
CA TRP A 152 -7.81 30.04 -8.39
C TRP A 152 -8.16 30.06 -9.88
N LEU A 153 -7.66 29.09 -10.66
CA LEU A 153 -7.87 29.04 -12.12
C LEU A 153 -9.19 28.37 -12.52
N PHE A 154 -9.62 27.35 -11.78
CA PHE A 154 -10.68 26.44 -12.20
C PHE A 154 -11.76 26.20 -11.13
N SER A 155 -11.68 26.83 -9.95
CA SER A 155 -12.54 26.55 -8.79
C SER A 155 -12.59 25.05 -8.41
N TYR A 156 -11.53 24.31 -8.71
CA TYR A 156 -11.49 22.86 -8.61
C TYR A 156 -10.66 22.40 -7.40
N LYS A 157 -11.18 21.45 -6.62
CA LYS A 157 -10.47 20.81 -5.50
C LYS A 157 -10.12 19.39 -5.86
N LEU A 158 -8.85 19.03 -5.79
CA LEU A 158 -8.40 17.66 -6.06
C LEU A 158 -9.02 16.71 -5.02
N PRO A 159 -9.85 15.74 -5.44
CA PRO A 159 -10.39 14.76 -4.52
C PRO A 159 -9.30 13.77 -4.09
N ASN A 160 -9.38 13.32 -2.84
CA ASN A 160 -8.63 12.12 -2.44
C ASN A 160 -9.35 10.89 -3.02
N GLN A 161 -8.59 9.92 -3.52
CA GLN A 161 -9.14 8.65 -4.01
C GLN A 161 -8.69 7.54 -3.07
N PHE A 162 -9.59 7.13 -2.18
CA PHE A 162 -9.29 6.16 -1.14
C PHE A 162 -9.91 4.80 -1.46
N ILE A 163 -9.10 3.76 -1.30
CA ILE A 163 -9.55 2.37 -1.26
C ILE A 163 -9.39 1.89 0.17
N SER A 164 -10.42 1.27 0.74
CA SER A 164 -10.34 0.72 2.10
C SER A 164 -9.35 -0.44 2.15
N TRP A 165 -8.48 -0.49 3.17
CA TRP A 165 -7.42 -1.50 3.28
C TRP A 165 -7.95 -2.94 3.18
N LYS A 166 -9.18 -3.20 3.67
CA LYS A 166 -9.86 -4.50 3.55
C LYS A 166 -10.05 -5.02 2.11
N TYR A 167 -9.94 -4.14 1.12
CA TYR A 167 -10.09 -4.45 -0.32
C TYR A 167 -8.78 -4.34 -1.09
N VAL A 168 -7.68 -4.13 -0.38
CA VAL A 168 -6.35 -3.96 -0.96
C VAL A 168 -5.65 -5.31 -0.98
N GLN A 169 -5.22 -5.74 -2.15
CA GLN A 169 -4.32 -6.88 -2.29
C GLN A 169 -3.00 -6.42 -2.88
N LEU A 170 -1.90 -6.63 -2.15
CA LEU A 170 -0.56 -6.29 -2.59
C LEU A 170 -0.05 -7.32 -3.59
N LEU A 171 0.37 -6.85 -4.76
CA LEU A 171 1.06 -7.66 -5.75
C LEU A 171 2.54 -7.68 -5.42
N SER A 172 2.93 -8.50 -4.44
CA SER A 172 4.32 -8.72 -4.09
C SER A 172 4.83 -9.98 -4.76
N GLY A 173 5.87 -9.86 -5.58
CA GLY A 173 6.40 -10.89 -6.49
C GLY A 173 7.02 -12.16 -5.87
N SER A 174 6.68 -12.53 -4.63
CA SER A 174 7.21 -13.73 -3.97
C SER A 174 6.23 -14.56 -3.14
N ASP A 175 5.01 -14.11 -2.84
CA ASP A 175 4.07 -14.91 -2.03
C ASP A 175 2.90 -15.45 -2.86
N LEU A 176 3.17 -16.58 -3.55
CA LEU A 176 2.17 -17.44 -4.20
C LEU A 176 1.07 -17.95 -3.23
N LEU A 177 1.26 -17.80 -1.92
CA LEU A 177 0.36 -18.31 -0.88
C LEU A 177 -0.80 -17.35 -0.55
N HIS A 178 -0.68 -16.04 -0.82
CA HIS A 178 -1.83 -15.12 -0.71
C HIS A 178 -2.75 -15.17 -1.95
N LEU A 179 -2.30 -15.80 -3.04
CA LEU A 179 -3.08 -16.01 -4.26
C LEU A 179 -4.22 -17.04 -4.08
N SER A 180 -4.10 -18.04 -3.21
CA SER A 180 -5.16 -19.05 -3.03
C SER A 180 -6.41 -18.50 -2.34
N VAL A 181 -6.27 -17.43 -1.53
CA VAL A 181 -7.41 -16.68 -0.97
C VAL A 181 -7.93 -15.64 -1.98
N SER A 182 -7.07 -15.21 -2.91
CA SER A 182 -7.37 -14.30 -4.03
C SER A 182 -8.24 -14.94 -5.12
N GLN A 183 -8.04 -16.24 -5.41
CA GLN A 183 -8.80 -17.00 -6.43
C GLN A 183 -10.31 -16.89 -6.26
N LYS A 184 -10.83 -17.04 -5.02
CA LYS A 184 -12.27 -16.97 -4.74
C LYS A 184 -12.88 -15.57 -4.84
N LYS A 185 -12.06 -14.51 -4.84
CA LYS A 185 -12.55 -13.12 -4.92
C LYS A 185 -12.39 -12.54 -6.33
N LEU A 186 -11.37 -12.97 -7.06
CA LEU A 186 -11.16 -12.59 -8.46
C LEU A 186 -12.16 -13.28 -9.40
N SER A 187 -12.58 -14.51 -9.11
CA SER A 187 -13.61 -15.24 -9.86
C SER A 187 -15.02 -14.62 -9.79
N HIS A 188 -15.21 -13.52 -9.07
CA HIS A 188 -16.47 -12.77 -9.01
C HIS A 188 -16.42 -11.46 -9.82
N LEU A 189 -15.26 -11.13 -10.41
CA LEU A 189 -15.10 -9.97 -11.28
C LEU A 189 -15.55 -10.32 -12.70
N HIS A 190 -16.05 -9.32 -13.43
CA HIS A 190 -16.39 -9.53 -14.83
C HIS A 190 -15.10 -9.75 -15.64
N PRO A 191 -15.09 -10.66 -16.64
CA PRO A 191 -13.93 -10.89 -17.52
C PRO A 191 -13.28 -9.63 -18.09
N ALA A 192 -14.06 -8.64 -18.52
CA ALA A 192 -13.55 -7.36 -19.01
C ALA A 192 -12.78 -6.56 -17.94
N ASP A 193 -13.27 -6.54 -16.70
CA ASP A 193 -12.57 -5.85 -15.62
C ASP A 193 -11.28 -6.58 -15.21
N LEU A 194 -11.27 -7.93 -15.28
CA LEU A 194 -10.07 -8.74 -15.09
C LEU A 194 -9.04 -8.50 -16.20
N ALA A 195 -9.49 -8.31 -17.44
CA ALA A 195 -8.62 -7.96 -18.56
C ALA A 195 -7.93 -6.62 -18.32
N ASP A 196 -8.68 -5.57 -17.97
CA ASP A 196 -8.14 -4.24 -17.63
C ASP A 196 -7.07 -4.32 -16.52
N ILE A 197 -7.35 -5.10 -15.46
CA ILE A 197 -6.37 -5.37 -14.38
C ILE A 197 -5.09 -5.96 -14.96
N ILE A 198 -5.20 -7.03 -15.74
CA ILE A 198 -4.07 -7.80 -16.26
C ILE A 198 -3.23 -6.96 -17.24
N GLU A 199 -3.85 -6.08 -18.02
CA GLU A 199 -3.15 -5.18 -18.93
C GLU A 199 -2.24 -4.19 -18.19
N ASP A 200 -2.69 -3.67 -17.06
CA ASP A 200 -1.95 -2.71 -16.22
C ASP A 200 -0.78 -3.33 -15.41
N LEU A 201 -0.63 -4.66 -15.43
CA LEU A 201 0.43 -5.39 -14.72
C LEU A 201 1.74 -5.53 -15.50
N SER A 202 2.85 -5.62 -14.75
CA SER A 202 4.13 -6.04 -15.33
C SER A 202 4.10 -7.52 -15.73
N GLY A 203 4.92 -7.92 -16.72
CA GLY A 203 4.81 -9.26 -17.33
C GLY A 203 4.90 -10.44 -16.35
N ARG A 204 5.68 -10.32 -15.27
CA ARG A 204 5.80 -11.37 -14.25
C ARG A 204 4.54 -11.47 -13.38
N GLU A 205 3.96 -10.33 -13.00
CA GLU A 205 2.75 -10.26 -12.19
C GLU A 205 1.53 -10.69 -13.01
N ARG A 206 1.49 -10.27 -14.28
CA ARG A 206 0.47 -10.63 -15.27
C ARG A 206 0.34 -12.15 -15.42
N SER A 207 1.45 -12.84 -15.66
CA SER A 207 1.50 -14.29 -15.77
C SER A 207 1.09 -14.97 -14.45
N ALA A 208 1.57 -14.49 -13.30
CA ALA A 208 1.21 -15.07 -12.01
C ALA A 208 -0.29 -14.99 -11.70
N ILE A 209 -0.94 -13.86 -11.99
CA ILE A 209 -2.39 -13.66 -11.79
C ILE A 209 -3.18 -14.52 -12.78
N PHE A 210 -2.82 -14.49 -14.07
CA PHE A 210 -3.51 -15.27 -15.10
C PHE A 210 -3.42 -16.78 -14.84
N HIS A 211 -2.27 -17.30 -14.39
CA HIS A 211 -2.13 -18.71 -14.02
C HIS A 211 -2.94 -19.12 -12.79
N ALA A 212 -3.37 -18.17 -11.95
CA ALA A 212 -4.18 -18.47 -10.79
C ALA A 212 -5.67 -18.62 -11.10
N LEU A 213 -6.14 -18.14 -12.25
CA LEU A 213 -7.52 -18.26 -12.70
C LEU A 213 -7.86 -19.73 -13.06
N ASP A 214 -9.11 -20.13 -12.82
CA ASP A 214 -9.69 -21.36 -13.37
C ASP A 214 -9.82 -21.26 -14.91
N PRO A 215 -9.88 -22.40 -15.63
CA PRO A 215 -9.88 -22.41 -17.09
C PRO A 215 -11.01 -21.59 -17.73
N GLU A 216 -12.22 -21.65 -17.18
CA GLU A 216 -13.41 -20.91 -17.64
C GLU A 216 -13.17 -19.39 -17.53
N THR A 217 -12.87 -18.90 -16.33
CA THR A 217 -12.60 -17.46 -16.11
C THR A 217 -11.38 -16.97 -16.92
N ALA A 218 -10.35 -17.82 -17.07
CA ALA A 218 -9.17 -17.50 -17.86
C ALA A 218 -9.49 -17.36 -19.35
N ALA A 219 -10.34 -18.22 -19.90
CA ALA A 219 -10.78 -18.16 -21.30
C ALA A 219 -11.54 -16.86 -21.58
N GLU A 220 -12.59 -16.59 -20.80
CA GLU A 220 -13.40 -15.37 -20.95
C GLU A 220 -12.55 -14.10 -20.79
N THR A 221 -11.65 -14.08 -19.80
CA THR A 221 -10.75 -12.92 -19.58
C THR A 221 -9.77 -12.75 -20.74
N LEU A 222 -9.30 -13.85 -21.35
CA LEU A 222 -8.35 -13.83 -22.46
C LEU A 222 -8.97 -13.30 -23.75
N GLU A 223 -10.29 -13.39 -23.91
CA GLU A 223 -11.03 -12.80 -25.05
C GLU A 223 -11.11 -11.27 -24.99
N GLU A 224 -11.11 -10.70 -23.79
CA GLU A 224 -11.24 -9.26 -23.55
C GLU A 224 -9.88 -8.54 -23.53
N ILE A 225 -8.76 -9.27 -23.45
CA ILE A 225 -7.39 -8.72 -23.40
C ILE A 225 -6.86 -8.33 -24.79
N ASP A 226 -6.08 -7.24 -24.88
CA ASP A 226 -5.39 -6.80 -26.09
C ASP A 226 -4.55 -7.94 -26.72
N PRO A 227 -4.65 -8.16 -28.05
CA PRO A 227 -3.99 -9.27 -28.73
C PRO A 227 -2.47 -9.38 -28.50
N LYS A 228 -1.78 -8.26 -28.25
CA LYS A 228 -0.34 -8.28 -27.96
C LYS A 228 -0.04 -8.89 -26.60
N ILE A 229 -0.89 -8.60 -25.61
CA ILE A 229 -0.78 -9.08 -24.24
C ILE A 229 -1.26 -10.52 -24.15
N GLN A 230 -2.34 -10.86 -24.86
CA GLN A 230 -2.88 -12.20 -25.01
C GLN A 230 -1.81 -13.20 -25.46
N LYS A 231 -1.08 -12.85 -26.53
CA LYS A 231 0.03 -13.68 -27.03
C LYS A 231 1.12 -13.91 -25.98
N ALA A 232 1.52 -12.85 -25.28
CA ALA A 232 2.55 -12.93 -24.25
C ALA A 232 2.11 -13.80 -23.05
N LEU A 233 0.82 -13.82 -22.73
CA LEU A 233 0.26 -14.70 -21.72
C LEU A 233 0.29 -16.16 -22.18
N ILE A 234 -0.21 -16.47 -23.38
CA ILE A 234 -0.25 -17.83 -23.93
C ILE A 234 1.14 -18.47 -23.98
N GLU A 235 2.18 -17.70 -24.35
CA GLU A 235 3.56 -18.17 -24.39
C GLU A 235 4.12 -18.58 -23.01
N THR A 236 3.48 -18.18 -21.92
CA THR A 236 3.90 -18.52 -20.54
C THR A 236 3.14 -19.69 -19.92
N ILE A 237 2.07 -20.19 -20.56
CA ILE A 237 1.20 -21.24 -20.00
C ILE A 237 1.73 -22.64 -20.37
N PRO A 238 1.71 -23.61 -19.42
CA PRO A 238 1.92 -25.02 -19.73
C PRO A 238 0.90 -25.54 -20.75
N VAL A 239 1.31 -26.46 -21.62
CA VAL A 239 0.48 -26.98 -22.72
C VAL A 239 -0.84 -27.58 -22.23
N GLU A 240 -0.82 -28.24 -21.07
CA GLU A 240 -2.00 -28.86 -20.46
C GLU A 240 -3.06 -27.80 -20.14
N LYS A 241 -2.66 -26.72 -19.45
CA LYS A 241 -3.58 -25.64 -19.07
C LYS A 241 -4.01 -24.79 -20.28
N ALA A 242 -3.15 -24.66 -21.30
CA ALA A 242 -3.53 -23.99 -22.54
C ALA A 242 -4.61 -24.78 -23.30
N SER A 243 -4.57 -26.11 -23.25
CA SER A 243 -5.61 -26.97 -23.83
C SER A 243 -6.96 -26.74 -23.14
N ASP A 244 -6.97 -26.74 -21.81
CA ASP A 244 -8.20 -26.53 -21.02
C ASP A 244 -8.83 -25.16 -21.35
N ILE A 245 -8.02 -24.09 -21.42
CA ILE A 245 -8.51 -22.74 -21.73
C ILE A 245 -9.09 -22.67 -23.15
N VAL A 246 -8.44 -23.28 -24.14
CA VAL A 246 -8.92 -23.27 -25.53
C VAL A 246 -10.22 -24.07 -25.70
N GLU A 247 -10.42 -25.12 -24.89
CA GLU A 247 -11.67 -25.88 -24.87
C GLU A 247 -12.84 -25.05 -24.36
N GLU A 248 -12.62 -24.21 -23.34
CA GLU A 248 -13.65 -23.30 -22.78
C GLU A 248 -13.97 -22.11 -23.71
N MET A 249 -13.11 -21.78 -24.70
CA MET A 249 -13.38 -20.77 -25.73
C MET A 249 -14.23 -21.30 -26.91
N GLY A 250 -14.51 -22.61 -26.94
CA GLY A 250 -15.09 -23.34 -28.07
C GLY A 250 -16.60 -23.35 -28.19
#